data_AF-A0A0W8CX93-F1
#
_entry.id   AF-A0A0W8CX93-F1
#
_cell.length_a   1.000
_cell.length_b   1.000
_cell.length_c   1.000
_cell.angle_alpha   90.00
_cell.angle_beta   90.00
_cell.angle_gamma   90.00
#
_symmetry.space_group_name_H-M   'P 1'
#
loop_
_entity.id
_entity.type
_entity.pdbx_description
1 polymer ?
#
loop_
_entity_poly.entity_id
_entity_poly.type
_entity_poly.pdbx_seq_one_letter_code
_entity_poly.pdbx_strand_id
1 'polypeptide(L)'
;MPINLSGVHWVCLVVDGTAKKIQVYDSAGSAMYLKRLKNIASEIASTLPDMYEEIVFDGPLQTDGDSCGVFACLQLWKSVSSKAPTDVSESGIIKLRWKILQAILKVKRRS
;
A
#
# COMPACT_ATOMS: atom_id res chain seq x y z
N MET A 1 6.15 0.10 1.07
CA MET A 1 6.46 1.53 0.97
C MET A 1 5.23 2.31 0.51
N PRO A 2 4.70 3.22 1.34
CA PRO A 2 3.73 4.21 0.87
C PRO A 2 4.46 5.28 0.04
N ILE A 3 3.88 5.70 -1.09
CA ILE A 3 4.45 6.71 -1.99
C ILE A 3 3.41 7.80 -2.23
N ASN A 4 3.80 9.06 -2.05
CA ASN A 4 2.96 10.19 -2.40
C ASN A 4 3.26 10.62 -3.85
N LEU A 5 2.24 10.63 -4.69
CA LEU A 5 2.30 11.10 -6.07
C LEU A 5 1.63 12.47 -6.19
N SER A 6 2.39 13.43 -6.72
CA SER A 6 1.94 14.80 -6.99
C SER A 6 1.43 15.58 -5.77
N GLY A 7 1.83 15.21 -4.55
CA GLY A 7 1.44 15.91 -3.32
C GLY A 7 0.05 15.54 -2.78
N VAL A 8 -0.75 14.76 -3.53
CA VAL A 8 -2.19 14.60 -3.26
C VAL A 8 -2.65 13.15 -3.16
N HIS A 9 -1.95 12.21 -3.80
CA HIS A 9 -2.42 10.83 -3.90
C HIS A 9 -1.42 9.85 -3.31
N TRP A 10 -1.88 8.97 -2.41
CA TRP A 10 -1.05 7.93 -1.82
C TRP A 10 -1.27 6.60 -2.51
N VAL A 11 -0.16 5.98 -2.93
CA VAL A 11 -0.13 4.62 -3.49
C VAL A 11 0.82 3.75 -2.66
N CYS A 12 0.82 2.44 -2.92
CA CYS A 12 1.64 1.50 -2.17
C CYS A 12 2.45 0.60 -3.10
N LEU A 13 3.72 0.39 -2.74
CA LEU A 13 4.63 -0.57 -3.35
C LEU A 13 5.16 -1.52 -2.28
N VAL A 14 5.11 -2.83 -2.50
CA VAL A 14 5.64 -3.85 -1.59
C VAL A 14 6.71 -4.66 -2.33
N VAL A 15 7.92 -4.72 -1.77
CA VAL A 15 8.99 -5.59 -2.29
C VAL A 15 9.06 -6.82 -1.39
N ASP A 16 8.76 -7.98 -1.95
CA ASP A 16 8.93 -9.28 -1.31
C ASP A 16 10.23 -9.92 -1.83
N GLY A 17 11.28 -9.85 -1.00
CA GLY A 17 12.59 -10.40 -1.33
C GLY A 17 12.66 -11.93 -1.33
N THR A 18 11.70 -12.61 -0.68
CA THR A 18 11.62 -14.07 -0.65
C THR A 18 10.91 -14.59 -1.89
N ALA A 19 9.76 -14.00 -2.25
CA ALA A 19 9.02 -14.37 -3.45
C ALA A 19 9.59 -13.76 -4.74
N LYS A 20 10.54 -12.82 -4.63
CA LYS A 20 11.08 -12.02 -5.73
C LYS A 20 9.99 -11.27 -6.50
N LYS A 21 9.12 -10.58 -5.75
CA LYS A 21 8.00 -9.82 -6.32
C LYS A 21 8.02 -8.36 -5.89
N ILE A 22 7.65 -7.48 -6.81
CA ILE A 22 7.30 -6.10 -6.50
C ILE A 22 5.83 -5.91 -6.79
N GLN A 23 5.04 -5.71 -5.74
CA GLN A 23 3.60 -5.47 -5.85
C GLN A 23 3.34 -3.97 -5.86
N VAL A 24 2.58 -3.50 -6.84
CA VAL A 24 2.11 -2.11 -6.92
C VAL A 24 0.61 -2.06 -6.67
N TYR A 25 0.15 -1.08 -5.91
CA TYR A 25 -1.25 -0.94 -5.54
C TYR A 25 -1.67 0.53 -5.53
N ASP A 26 -2.78 0.82 -6.22
CA ASP A 26 -3.44 2.12 -6.26
C ASP A 26 -4.94 1.92 -5.99
N SER A 27 -5.40 2.36 -4.83
CA SER A 27 -6.82 2.26 -4.45
C SER A 27 -7.74 3.17 -5.25
N ALA A 28 -7.23 4.23 -5.89
CA ALA A 28 -8.05 5.08 -6.74
C ALA A 28 -8.27 4.47 -8.14
N GLY A 29 -7.57 3.38 -8.49
CA GLY A 29 -7.68 2.75 -9.81
C GLY A 29 -7.28 3.67 -10.96
N SER A 30 -6.42 4.67 -10.71
CA SER A 30 -6.05 5.67 -11.72
C SER A 30 -4.98 5.12 -12.65
N ALA A 31 -5.29 4.99 -13.93
CA ALA A 31 -4.34 4.53 -14.94
C ALA A 31 -3.07 5.42 -14.98
N MET A 32 -3.22 6.73 -14.73
CA MET A 32 -2.10 7.66 -14.68
C MET A 32 -1.17 7.39 -13.48
N TYR A 33 -1.74 7.26 -12.27
CA TYR A 33 -0.94 7.02 -11.07
C TYR A 33 -0.33 5.62 -11.06
N LEU A 34 -1.09 4.60 -11.50
CA LEU A 34 -0.58 3.25 -11.65
C LEU A 34 0.58 3.18 -12.64
N LYS A 35 0.53 3.90 -13.77
CA LYS A 35 1.65 3.97 -14.72
C LYS A 35 2.89 4.58 -14.07
N ARG A 36 2.76 5.68 -13.33
CA ARG A 36 3.88 6.30 -12.61
C ARG A 36 4.47 5.34 -11.56
N LEU A 37 3.61 4.65 -10.83
CA LEU A 37 4.03 3.68 -9.81
C LEU A 37 4.77 2.48 -10.43
N LYS A 38 4.30 1.97 -11.57
CA LYS A 38 5.00 0.92 -12.33
C LYS A 38 6.40 1.36 -12.76
N ASN A 39 6.56 2.59 -13.26
CA ASN A 39 7.88 3.09 -13.62
C ASN A 39 8.84 3.09 -12.40
N ILE A 40 8.36 3.52 -11.23
CA ILE A 40 9.14 3.47 -9.98
C ILE A 40 9.48 2.01 -9.61
N ALA A 41 8.54 1.08 -9.77
CA ALA A 41 8.77 -0.34 -9.53
C ALA A 41 9.84 -0.93 -10.46
N SER A 42 9.80 -0.61 -11.76
CA SER A 42 10.81 -1.03 -12.72
C SER A 42 12.19 -0.42 -12.43
N GLU A 43 12.25 0.85 -12.03
CA GLU A 43 13.50 1.48 -11.58
C GLU A 43 14.08 0.72 -10.37
N ILE A 44 13.27 0.44 -9.35
CA ILE A 44 13.70 -0.36 -8.20
C ILE A 44 14.18 -1.74 -8.66
N ALA A 45 13.40 -2.46 -9.47
CA ALA A 45 13.75 -3.80 -9.97
C ALA A 45 15.11 -3.81 -10.68
N SER A 46 15.41 -2.77 -11.48
CA SER A 46 16.68 -2.66 -12.21
C SER A 46 17.91 -2.48 -11.31
N THR A 47 17.71 -2.05 -10.06
CA THR A 47 18.80 -1.87 -9.07
C THR A 47 18.99 -3.09 -8.17
N LEU A 48 18.08 -4.06 -8.21
CA LEU A 48 18.14 -5.26 -7.38
C LEU A 48 19.07 -6.32 -8.04
N PRO A 49 19.78 -7.13 -7.24
CA PRO A 49 20.73 -8.11 -7.76
C PRO A 49 20.06 -9.31 -8.45
N ASP A 50 18.78 -9.56 -8.15
CA ASP A 50 18.00 -10.65 -8.73
C ASP A 50 16.90 -10.09 -9.65
N MET A 51 16.35 -10.93 -10.51
CA MET A 51 15.13 -10.61 -11.24
C MET A 51 13.91 -10.63 -10.31
N TYR A 52 13.13 -9.55 -10.33
CA TYR A 52 11.85 -9.45 -9.62
C TYR A 52 10.68 -9.39 -10.60
N GLU A 53 9.60 -10.10 -10.29
CA GLU A 53 8.33 -10.00 -11.01
C GLU A 53 7.55 -8.78 -10.51
N GLU A 54 7.21 -7.86 -11.42
CA GLU A 54 6.34 -6.73 -11.11
C GLU A 54 4.87 -7.11 -11.31
N ILE A 55 4.06 -7.00 -10.25
CA ILE A 55 2.64 -7.35 -10.27
C ILE A 55 1.75 -6.21 -9.78
N VAL A 56 0.61 -6.02 -10.43
CA VAL A 56 -0.44 -5.14 -9.92
C VAL A 56 -1.25 -5.92 -8.91
N PHE A 57 -1.34 -5.41 -7.68
CA PHE A 57 -2.17 -6.02 -6.65
C PHE A 57 -3.64 -5.71 -6.94
N ASP A 58 -4.42 -6.76 -7.16
CA ASP A 58 -5.87 -6.69 -7.30
C ASP A 58 -6.50 -6.55 -5.91
N GLY A 59 -6.60 -5.30 -5.46
CA GLY A 59 -7.10 -4.91 -4.15
C GLY A 59 -8.39 -4.11 -4.23
N PRO A 60 -9.03 -3.86 -3.08
CA PRO A 60 -10.24 -3.05 -3.04
C PRO A 60 -9.98 -1.63 -3.56
N LEU A 61 -10.94 -1.07 -4.29
CA LEU A 61 -10.90 0.32 -4.72
C LEU A 61 -11.57 1.22 -3.69
N GLN A 62 -11.04 2.42 -3.51
CA GLN A 62 -11.70 3.44 -2.70
C GLN A 62 -12.88 4.03 -3.48
N THR A 63 -13.91 4.43 -2.76
CA THR A 63 -15.09 5.13 -3.33
C THR A 63 -15.13 6.61 -2.95
N ASP A 64 -14.20 7.06 -2.09
CA ASP A 64 -14.07 8.43 -1.61
C ASP A 64 -12.82 9.12 -2.19
N GLY A 65 -12.65 10.41 -1.87
CA GLY A 65 -11.51 11.22 -2.32
C GLY A 65 -10.32 11.28 -1.36
N ASP A 66 -10.41 10.71 -0.16
CA ASP A 66 -9.49 11.00 0.95
C ASP A 66 -8.99 9.76 1.73
N SER A 67 -9.37 8.56 1.31
CA SER A 67 -8.92 7.32 1.95
C SER A 67 -7.70 6.65 1.32
N CYS A 68 -7.10 7.22 0.26
CA CYS A 68 -5.94 6.62 -0.43
C CYS A 68 -4.78 6.26 0.52
N GLY A 69 -4.47 7.13 1.49
CA GLY A 69 -3.46 6.85 2.52
C GLY A 69 -3.84 5.68 3.44
N VAL A 70 -5.12 5.55 3.77
CA VAL A 70 -5.63 4.44 4.61
C VAL A 70 -5.54 3.12 3.86
N PHE A 71 -5.91 3.08 2.59
CA PHE A 71 -5.75 1.90 1.74
C PHE A 71 -4.28 1.53 1.54
N ALA A 72 -3.37 2.50 1.37
CA ALA A 72 -1.94 2.23 1.31
C ALA A 72 -1.43 1.59 2.62
N CYS A 73 -1.84 2.11 3.78
CA CYS A 73 -1.54 1.50 5.08
C CYS A 73 -2.12 0.08 5.21
N LEU A 74 -3.35 -0.14 4.75
CA LEU A 74 -3.99 -1.45 4.76
C LEU A 74 -3.19 -2.47 3.95
N GLN A 75 -2.71 -2.09 2.77
CA GLN A 75 -1.93 -2.98 1.93
C GLN A 75 -0.61 -3.37 2.59
N LEU A 76 0.06 -2.42 3.25
CA LEU A 76 1.28 -2.71 4.02
C LEU A 76 1.00 -3.63 5.20
N TRP A 77 -0.14 -3.46 5.88
CA TRP A 77 -0.53 -4.36 6.95
C TRP A 77 -0.77 -5.77 6.40
N LYS A 78 -1.53 -5.91 5.32
CA LYS A 78 -1.80 -7.19 4.66
C LYS A 78 -0.52 -7.91 4.22
N SER A 79 0.51 -7.19 3.78
CA SER A 79 1.78 -7.80 3.35
C SER A 79 2.62 -8.38 4.49
N VAL A 80 2.35 -8.02 5.75
CA VAL A 80 3.14 -8.49 6.91
C VAL A 80 2.31 -9.23 7.96
N SER A 81 0.99 -9.23 7.86
CA SER A 81 0.13 -9.88 8.84
C SER A 81 -1.21 -10.33 8.27
N SER A 82 -1.54 -11.61 8.50
CA SER A 82 -2.87 -12.17 8.25
C SER A 82 -3.98 -11.59 9.13
N LYS A 83 -3.63 -10.79 10.15
CA LYS A 83 -4.59 -10.13 11.06
C LYS A 83 -5.09 -8.78 10.54
N ALA A 84 -4.66 -8.36 9.35
CA ALA A 84 -5.10 -7.12 8.74
C ALA A 84 -6.64 -7.15 8.52
N PRO A 85 -7.37 -6.05 8.78
CA PRO A 85 -8.81 -5.98 8.52
C PRO A 85 -9.15 -6.21 7.04
N THR A 86 -10.33 -6.77 6.76
CA THR A 86 -10.83 -6.99 5.39
C THR A 86 -12.03 -6.11 5.04
N ASP A 87 -12.75 -5.59 6.03
CA ASP A 87 -13.89 -4.68 5.84
C ASP A 87 -13.41 -3.29 5.37
N VAL A 88 -13.77 -2.96 4.15
CA VAL A 88 -13.49 -1.69 3.47
C VAL A 88 -14.77 -0.94 3.11
N SER A 89 -15.90 -1.27 3.74
CA SER A 89 -17.09 -0.41 3.73
C SER A 89 -16.76 0.95 4.32
N GLU A 90 -17.60 1.96 4.10
CA GLU A 90 -17.42 3.29 4.72
C GLU A 90 -17.21 3.21 6.24
N SER A 91 -18.05 2.40 6.93
CA SER A 91 -17.88 2.14 8.37
C SER A 91 -16.60 1.36 8.70
N GLY A 92 -16.19 0.46 7.81
CA GLY A 92 -14.97 -0.34 7.90
C GLY A 92 -13.72 0.52 7.83
N ILE A 93 -13.69 1.50 6.92
CA ILE A 93 -12.60 2.46 6.76
C ILE A 93 -12.46 3.35 8.01
N ILE A 94 -13.57 3.83 8.59
CA ILE A 94 -13.53 4.58 9.86
C ILE A 94 -12.90 3.72 10.97
N LYS A 95 -13.36 2.46 11.12
CA LYS A 95 -12.78 1.52 12.10
C LYS A 95 -11.30 1.23 11.81
N LEU A 96 -10.91 1.15 10.54
CA LEU A 96 -9.53 0.92 10.14
C LEU A 96 -8.63 2.09 10.53
N ARG A 97 -9.06 3.34 10.34
CA ARG A 97 -8.33 4.54 10.82
C ARG A 97 -8.07 4.43 12.34
N TRP A 98 -9.09 4.06 13.11
CA TRP A 98 -8.94 3.84 14.55
C TRP A 98 -7.99 2.69 14.90
N LYS A 99 -8.05 1.56 14.18
CA LYS A 99 -7.12 0.44 14.38
C LYS A 99 -5.68 0.81 14.08
N ILE A 100 -5.43 1.58 13.02
CA ILE A 100 -4.10 2.09 12.68
C ILE A 100 -3.59 3.01 13.81
N LEU A 101 -4.41 3.97 14.27
CA LEU A 101 -4.05 4.83 15.40
C LEU A 101 -3.74 4.03 16.66
N GLN A 102 -4.59 3.06 17.02
CA GLN A 102 -4.37 2.19 18.18
C GLN A 102 -3.09 1.38 18.05
N ALA A 103 -2.76 0.89 16.85
CA ALA A 103 -1.51 0.18 16.59
C ALA A 103 -0.31 1.11 16.83
N ILE A 104 -0.34 2.34 16.29
CA ILE A 104 0.70 3.36 16.49
C ILE A 104 0.89 3.67 17.98
N LEU A 105 -0.20 3.90 18.71
CA LEU A 105 -0.15 4.22 20.14
C LEU A 105 0.39 3.08 21.01
N LYS A 106 0.25 1.83 20.56
CA LYS A 106 0.78 0.64 21.25
C LYS A 106 2.25 0.37 20.94
N VAL A 107 2.83 1.02 19.91
CA VAL A 107 4.27 0.93 19.67
C VAL A 107 4.96 1.68 20.82
N LYS A 108 5.59 0.91 21.73
CA LYS A 108 6.46 1.50 22.75
C LYS A 108 7.54 2.32 22.03
N ARG A 109 7.72 3.58 22.43
CA ARG A 109 8.91 4.34 22.03
C ARG A 109 10.12 3.50 22.43
N ARG A 110 10.93 3.10 21.46
CA ARG A 110 12.26 2.59 21.73
C ARG A 110 13.06 3.81 22.24
N SER A 111 13.21 3.89 23.55
CA SER A 111 14.13 4.81 24.25
C SER A 111 15.56 4.43 23.95
#